data_AF-A0A3S0EAH8-F1
#
_entry.id   AF-A0A3S0EAH8-F1
#
_cell.length_a   1.000
_cell.length_b   1.000
_cell.length_c   1.000
_cell.angle_alpha   90.00
_cell.angle_beta   90.00
_cell.angle_gamma   90.00
#
_symmetry.space_group_name_H-M   'P 1'
#
loop_
_entity.id
_entity.type
_entity.pdbx_description
1 polymer ?
#
loop_
_entity_poly.entity_id
_entity_poly.type
_entity_poly.pdbx_seq_one_letter_code
_entity_poly.pdbx_strand_id
1 'polypeptide(L)'
;MDSNVFKEKSVTEAFFPVELSPVYVDPANRSNEFRRLDRHFAVMDMELGHVFSVVTDDYKLVTNRQAYEMSADAMAKVFHATKIQDLACMNIIMPNSRSFCHIDLIHRNSNFSPWQSDDWIAFLRITNSYNRTRTEIA
;
A
#
# COMPACT_ATOMS: atom_id res chain seq x y z
N MET A 1 0.78 -9.23 35.51
CA MET A 1 0.04 -8.93 34.28
C MET A 1 1.08 -8.48 33.30
N ASP A 2 1.48 -9.35 32.38
CA ASP A 2 2.45 -8.99 31.35
C ASP A 2 1.80 -7.95 30.46
N SER A 3 2.22 -6.69 30.65
CA SER A 3 1.95 -5.63 29.68
C SER A 3 2.52 -6.14 28.36
N ASN A 4 1.66 -6.48 27.41
CA ASN A 4 2.08 -6.87 26.08
C ASN A 4 2.73 -5.62 25.46
N VAL A 5 4.06 -5.48 25.62
CA VAL A 5 4.77 -4.28 25.21
C VAL A 5 4.69 -4.23 23.70
N PHE A 6 3.90 -3.28 23.21
CA PHE A 6 3.81 -2.95 21.82
C PHE A 6 5.21 -2.80 21.23
N LYS A 7 5.59 -3.69 20.32
CA LYS A 7 6.84 -3.56 19.55
C LYS A 7 6.50 -2.99 18.18
N GLU A 8 6.90 -1.75 17.98
CA GLU A 8 6.77 -1.10 16.69
C GLU A 8 7.52 -1.87 15.59
N LYS A 9 6.85 -2.04 14.45
CA LYS A 9 7.43 -2.61 13.22
C LYS A 9 8.09 -1.54 12.36
N SER A 10 9.05 -1.93 11.53
CA SER A 10 9.61 -1.00 10.55
C SER A 10 8.72 -0.89 9.32
N VAL A 11 8.19 0.30 9.04
CA VAL A 11 7.38 0.55 7.83
C VAL A 11 8.12 0.26 6.54
N THR A 12 9.46 0.27 6.56
CA THR A 12 10.30 -0.02 5.40
C THR A 12 10.12 -1.42 4.87
N GLU A 13 9.64 -2.37 5.69
CA GLU A 13 9.30 -3.73 5.26
C GLU A 13 8.20 -3.74 4.18
N ALA A 14 7.38 -2.69 4.10
CA ALA A 14 6.34 -2.53 3.09
C ALA A 14 6.80 -1.74 1.85
N PHE A 15 8.00 -1.15 1.83
CA PHE A 15 8.44 -0.20 0.79
C PHE A 15 9.26 -0.87 -0.32
N PHE A 16 8.72 -1.95 -0.88
CA PHE A 16 9.30 -2.58 -2.07
C PHE A 16 9.03 -1.73 -3.33
N PRO A 17 9.95 -1.74 -4.31
CA PRO A 17 9.82 -0.97 -5.54
C PRO A 17 8.75 -1.58 -6.46
N VAL A 18 7.83 -0.72 -6.90
CA VAL A 18 6.79 -1.06 -7.87
C VAL A 18 6.82 -0.05 -9.02
N GLU A 19 6.82 -0.55 -10.25
CA GLU A 19 6.91 0.28 -11.44
C GLU A 19 5.92 -0.16 -12.54
N LEU A 20 5.69 0.73 -13.51
CA LEU A 20 4.97 0.43 -14.74
C LEU A 20 5.97 0.08 -15.84
N SER A 21 5.91 -1.16 -16.33
CA SER A 21 6.78 -1.67 -17.39
C SER A 21 6.02 -1.84 -18.71
N PRO A 22 6.61 -1.52 -19.88
CA PRO A 22 5.97 -1.73 -21.18
C PRO A 22 5.62 -3.21 -21.41
N VAL A 23 4.44 -3.47 -21.98
CA VAL A 23 4.01 -4.83 -22.36
C VAL A 23 4.26 -5.06 -23.84
N TYR A 24 4.70 -6.27 -24.18
CA TYR A 24 4.89 -6.73 -25.55
C TYR A 24 4.08 -7.99 -25.79
N VAL A 25 3.62 -8.18 -27.02
CA VAL A 25 2.90 -9.39 -27.46
C VAL A 25 3.66 -10.05 -28.59
N ASP A 26 3.64 -11.39 -28.62
CA ASP A 26 4.01 -12.19 -29.78
C ASP A 26 2.72 -12.62 -30.50
N PRO A 27 2.33 -11.95 -31.60
CA PRO A 27 1.07 -12.19 -32.29
C PRO A 27 1.01 -13.54 -33.03
N ALA A 28 2.14 -14.25 -33.20
CA ALA A 28 2.18 -15.48 -34.00
C ALA A 28 2.87 -16.66 -33.31
N ASN A 29 3.43 -16.48 -32.12
CA ASN A 29 4.25 -17.48 -31.40
C ASN A 29 5.40 -18.04 -32.28
N ARG A 30 5.84 -17.25 -33.27
CA ARG A 30 6.63 -17.70 -34.43
C ARG A 30 7.65 -16.67 -34.94
N SER A 31 7.83 -15.55 -34.25
CA SER A 31 8.82 -14.54 -34.64
C SER A 31 9.57 -14.00 -33.44
N ASN A 32 10.88 -13.75 -33.59
CA ASN A 32 11.67 -12.94 -32.64
C ASN A 32 11.26 -11.46 -32.62
N GLU A 33 10.11 -11.10 -33.21
CA GLU A 33 9.59 -9.75 -33.33
C GLU A 33 8.44 -9.54 -32.35
N PHE A 34 8.78 -9.02 -31.17
CA PHE A 34 7.81 -8.60 -30.17
C PHE A 34 7.18 -7.26 -30.56
N ARG A 35 5.85 -7.17 -30.55
CA ARG A 35 5.13 -5.89 -30.76
C ARG A 35 4.78 -5.25 -29.42
N ARG A 36 5.19 -4.00 -29.22
CA ARG A 36 4.79 -3.20 -28.05
C ARG A 36 3.29 -2.87 -28.06
N LEU A 37 2.66 -2.92 -26.90
CA LEU A 37 1.32 -2.38 -26.67
C LEU A 37 1.43 -0.97 -26.06
N ASP A 38 1.22 0.08 -26.85
CA ASP A 38 1.53 1.46 -26.43
C ASP A 38 0.71 1.95 -25.24
N ARG A 39 -0.51 1.43 -25.08
CA ARG A 39 -1.45 1.81 -24.03
C ARG A 39 -1.52 0.83 -22.87
N HIS A 40 -0.67 -0.21 -22.84
CA HIS A 40 -0.71 -1.23 -21.79
C HIS A 40 0.63 -1.35 -21.07
N PHE A 41 0.55 -1.42 -19.74
CA PHE A 41 1.70 -1.49 -18.86
C PHE A 41 1.49 -2.59 -17.83
N ALA A 42 2.55 -3.32 -17.51
CA ALA A 42 2.58 -4.25 -16.40
C ALA A 42 2.92 -3.48 -15.13
N VAL A 43 2.11 -3.64 -14.07
CA VAL A 43 2.50 -3.23 -12.72
C VAL A 43 3.41 -4.32 -12.18
N MET A 44 4.66 -4.00 -11.88
CA MET A 44 5.69 -4.99 -11.54
C MET A 44 6.33 -4.73 -10.20
N ASP A 45 6.56 -5.80 -9.44
CA ASP A 45 7.53 -5.80 -8.34
C ASP A 45 8.93 -5.90 -8.94
N MET A 46 9.76 -4.88 -8.73
CA MET A 46 11.08 -4.80 -9.34
C MET A 46 12.14 -5.62 -8.59
N GLU A 47 11.90 -5.97 -7.32
CA GLU A 47 12.79 -6.84 -6.54
C GLU A 47 12.58 -8.32 -6.90
N LEU A 48 11.32 -8.74 -7.02
CA LEU A 48 10.96 -10.14 -7.26
C LEU A 48 10.78 -10.46 -8.76
N GLY A 49 10.72 -9.43 -9.61
CA GLY A 49 10.54 -9.58 -11.06
C GLY A 49 9.17 -10.15 -11.46
N HIS A 50 8.17 -10.08 -10.58
CA HIS A 50 6.85 -10.61 -10.85
C HIS A 50 5.87 -9.50 -11.27
N VAL A 51 4.93 -9.88 -12.15
CA VAL A 51 3.86 -8.99 -12.61
C VAL A 51 2.64 -9.14 -11.71
N PHE A 52 2.13 -8.03 -11.19
CA PHE A 52 0.87 -8.00 -10.44
C PHE A 52 -0.36 -7.99 -11.36
N SER A 53 -0.35 -7.08 -12.33
CA SER A 53 -1.47 -6.84 -13.23
C SER A 53 -1.02 -6.13 -14.50
N VAL A 54 -1.89 -6.10 -15.51
CA VAL A 54 -1.74 -5.25 -16.69
C VAL A 54 -2.82 -4.17 -16.65
N VAL A 55 -2.39 -2.93 -16.82
CA VAL A 55 -3.20 -1.72 -16.72
C VAL A 55 -3.05 -0.86 -17.98
N THR A 56 -3.95 0.11 -18.13
CA THR A 56 -3.91 1.08 -19.22
C THR A 56 -3.19 2.37 -18.83
N ASP A 57 -2.96 3.24 -19.82
CA ASP A 57 -2.26 4.53 -19.68
C ASP A 57 -2.88 5.53 -18.70
N ASP A 58 -4.14 5.34 -18.31
CA ASP A 58 -4.86 6.14 -17.33
C ASP A 58 -4.68 5.65 -15.87
N TYR A 59 -4.04 4.50 -15.66
CA TYR A 59 -3.78 3.97 -14.33
C TYR A 59 -2.76 4.81 -13.57
N LYS A 60 -3.12 5.23 -12.36
CA LYS A 60 -2.23 5.97 -11.46
C LYS A 60 -1.63 5.01 -10.45
N LEU A 61 -0.35 4.71 -10.62
CA LEU A 61 0.40 3.92 -9.64
C LEU A 61 0.66 4.75 -8.39
N VAL A 62 0.22 4.24 -7.24
CA VAL A 62 0.56 4.75 -5.90
C VAL A 62 1.33 3.66 -5.18
N THR A 63 2.59 3.94 -4.86
CA THR A 63 3.44 3.01 -4.09
C THR A 63 3.05 2.98 -2.62
N ASN A 64 3.44 1.93 -1.89
CA ASN A 64 3.22 1.85 -0.44
C ASN A 64 3.85 3.02 0.32
N ARG A 65 5.00 3.53 -0.14
CA ARG A 65 5.64 4.72 0.41
C ARG A 65 4.76 5.96 0.24
N GLN A 66 4.27 6.20 -0.97
CA GLN A 66 3.39 7.35 -1.24
C GLN A 66 2.09 7.25 -0.44
N ALA A 67 1.48 6.07 -0.38
CA ALA A 67 0.27 5.84 0.43
C ALA A 67 0.52 6.07 1.94
N TYR A 68 1.70 5.69 2.44
CA TYR A 68 2.12 5.96 3.81
C TYR A 68 2.36 7.46 4.05
N GLU A 69 2.99 8.18 3.13
CA GLU A 69 3.21 9.63 3.25
C GLU A 69 1.88 10.39 3.25
N MET A 70 0.90 9.96 2.46
CA MET A 70 -0.46 10.53 2.44
C MET A 70 -1.26 10.27 3.74
N SER A 71 -0.83 9.31 4.57
CA SER A 71 -1.54 8.93 5.79
C SER A 71 -1.51 10.04 6.87
N ALA A 72 -0.44 10.84 6.89
CA ALA A 72 -0.32 11.97 7.82
C ALA A 72 -1.42 13.00 7.58
N ASP A 73 -1.71 13.33 6.32
CA ASP A 73 -2.78 14.25 5.94
C ASP A 73 -4.16 13.72 6.36
N ALA A 74 -4.38 12.41 6.25
CA ALA A 74 -5.62 11.77 6.68
C ALA A 74 -5.78 11.83 8.22
N MET A 75 -4.74 11.49 8.97
CA MET A 75 -4.76 11.57 10.43
C MET A 75 -4.93 13.02 10.94
N ALA A 76 -4.29 14.00 10.29
CA ALA A 76 -4.43 15.41 10.64
C ALA A 76 -5.87 15.91 10.44
N LYS A 77 -6.54 15.48 9.37
CA LYS A 77 -7.93 15.87 9.06
C LYS A 77 -8.95 15.24 10.01
N VAL A 78 -8.74 13.99 10.43
CA VAL A 78 -9.72 13.24 11.23
C VAL A 78 -9.47 13.38 12.74
N PHE A 79 -8.22 13.34 13.17
CA PHE A 79 -7.85 13.23 14.59
C PHE A 79 -6.98 14.40 15.09
N HIS A 80 -6.70 15.40 14.25
CA HIS A 80 -5.79 16.52 14.56
C HIS A 80 -4.36 16.09 14.94
N ALA A 81 -4.02 14.82 14.75
CA ALA A 81 -2.65 14.31 14.86
C ALA A 81 -1.84 14.88 13.70
N THR A 82 -0.90 15.76 14.01
CA THR A 82 -0.37 16.71 13.02
C THR A 82 0.81 16.17 12.24
N LYS A 83 1.45 15.06 12.66
CA LYS A 83 2.68 14.57 12.05
C LYS A 83 2.76 13.04 11.98
N ILE A 84 3.43 12.53 10.95
CA ILE A 84 3.66 11.09 10.76
C ILE A 84 4.46 10.48 11.92
N GLN A 85 5.34 11.25 12.58
CA GLN A 85 6.14 10.79 13.71
C GLN A 85 5.29 10.48 14.95
N ASP A 86 4.09 11.04 15.03
CA ASP A 86 3.14 10.77 16.11
C ASP A 86 2.47 9.39 15.94
N LEU A 87 2.65 8.76 14.79
CA LEU A 87 2.13 7.43 14.46
C LEU A 87 3.20 6.37 14.66
N ALA A 88 2.79 5.23 15.18
CA ALA A 88 3.57 4.00 15.28
C ALA A 88 3.04 2.96 14.32
N CYS A 89 3.94 2.24 13.64
CA CYS A 89 3.55 1.12 12.82
C CYS A 89 3.27 -0.11 13.69
N MET A 90 1.99 -0.43 13.81
CA MET A 90 1.52 -1.54 14.62
C MET A 90 1.71 -2.88 13.93
N ASN A 91 1.33 -2.94 12.66
CA ASN A 91 1.35 -4.16 11.90
C ASN A 91 1.54 -3.91 10.41
N ILE A 92 2.10 -4.90 9.73
CA ILE A 92 2.19 -4.96 8.28
C ILE A 92 1.63 -6.32 7.89
N ILE A 93 0.62 -6.32 7.01
CA ILE A 93 0.00 -7.54 6.48
C ILE A 93 0.23 -7.54 4.99
N MET A 94 0.95 -8.54 4.50
CA MET A 94 1.35 -8.65 3.11
C MET A 94 1.56 -10.14 2.77
N PRO A 95 1.00 -10.67 1.68
CA PRO A 95 1.30 -12.01 1.22
C PRO A 95 2.72 -12.07 0.64
N ASN A 96 3.29 -13.27 0.52
CA ASN A 96 4.61 -13.45 -0.12
C ASN A 96 4.66 -12.93 -1.57
N SER A 97 3.51 -12.95 -2.25
CA SER A 97 3.36 -12.37 -3.59
C SER A 97 3.28 -10.85 -3.59
N ARG A 98 3.20 -10.17 -2.44
CA ARG A 98 3.15 -8.70 -2.30
C ARG A 98 2.03 -7.98 -3.06
N SER A 99 1.02 -8.73 -3.51
CA SER A 99 -0.05 -8.21 -4.40
C SER A 99 -0.96 -7.18 -3.74
N PHE A 100 -0.97 -7.15 -2.41
CA PHE A 100 -1.51 -6.07 -1.60
C PHE A 100 -0.66 -5.86 -0.35
N CYS A 101 -0.83 -4.71 0.30
CA CYS A 101 -0.22 -4.41 1.58
C CYS A 101 -1.21 -3.66 2.46
N HIS A 102 -1.30 -4.07 3.72
CA HIS A 102 -1.89 -3.27 4.79
C HIS A 102 -0.80 -2.78 5.73
N ILE A 103 -0.80 -1.47 6.01
CA ILE A 103 0.04 -0.86 7.03
C ILE A 103 -0.89 -0.29 8.09
N ASP A 104 -0.81 -0.85 9.29
CA ASP A 104 -1.62 -0.45 10.43
C ASP A 104 -0.85 0.53 11.29
N LEU A 105 -1.41 1.72 11.46
CA LEU A 105 -0.85 2.81 12.22
C LEU A 105 -1.71 3.10 13.45
N ILE A 106 -1.06 3.34 14.58
CA ILE A 106 -1.70 3.79 15.81
C ILE A 106 -1.03 5.07 16.28
N HIS A 107 -1.76 5.97 16.93
CA HIS A 107 -1.13 7.16 17.52
C HIS A 107 -0.39 6.78 18.81
N ARG A 108 0.89 7.15 18.93
CA ARG A 108 1.80 6.71 20.01
C ARG A 108 1.31 7.01 21.42
N ASN A 109 0.66 8.16 21.58
CA ASN A 109 0.39 8.75 22.89
C ASN A 109 -1.09 9.14 23.07
N SER A 110 -2.02 8.59 22.28
CA SER A 110 -3.43 8.97 22.43
C SER A 110 -4.14 7.95 23.31
N ASN A 111 -4.42 8.34 24.54
CA ASN A 111 -5.57 7.83 25.26
C ASN A 111 -6.68 8.85 25.03
N PHE A 112 -7.68 8.48 24.23
CA PHE A 112 -8.92 9.23 24.11
C PHE A 112 -9.98 8.48 24.89
N SER A 113 -10.70 9.15 25.79
CA SER A 113 -11.81 8.55 26.55
C SER A 113 -13.12 9.26 26.18
N PRO A 114 -13.66 9.04 24.97
CA PRO A 114 -14.91 9.66 24.53
C PRO A 114 -16.11 9.24 25.38
N TRP A 115 -16.00 8.08 26.02
CA TRP A 115 -17.00 7.49 26.90
C TRP A 115 -16.29 7.10 28.20
N GLN A 116 -16.91 7.35 29.35
CA GLN A 116 -16.27 7.10 30.65
C GLN A 116 -15.92 5.60 30.79
N SER A 117 -14.65 5.35 31.14
CA SER A 117 -13.98 4.09 31.53
C SER A 117 -13.11 3.34 30.52
N ASP A 118 -13.16 3.67 29.22
CA ASP A 118 -12.34 2.97 28.21
C ASP A 118 -11.28 3.89 27.58
N ASP A 119 -10.05 3.39 27.45
CA ASP A 119 -8.98 4.03 26.69
C ASP A 119 -9.10 3.62 25.22
N TRP A 120 -9.23 4.62 24.33
CA TRP A 120 -9.25 4.43 22.89
C TRP A 120 -7.99 5.02 22.26
N ILE A 121 -7.45 4.31 21.27
CA ILE A 121 -6.31 4.74 20.47
C ILE A 121 -6.75 5.00 19.04
N ALA A 122 -6.30 6.11 18.45
CA ALA A 122 -6.59 6.39 17.06
C ALA A 122 -5.89 5.34 16.18
N PHE A 123 -6.63 4.74 15.25
CA PHE A 123 -6.16 3.69 14.35
C PHE A 123 -6.40 4.09 12.90
N LEU A 124 -5.39 3.89 12.07
CA LEU A 124 -5.47 4.06 10.62
C LEU A 124 -4.89 2.83 9.91
N ARG A 125 -5.66 2.24 9.01
CA ARG A 125 -5.17 1.22 8.08
C ARG A 125 -4.99 1.82 6.69
N ILE A 126 -3.76 1.80 6.20
CA ILE A 126 -3.47 2.03 4.79
C ILE A 126 -3.69 0.71 4.06
N THR A 127 -4.50 0.72 3.01
CA THR A 127 -4.69 -0.44 2.13
C THR A 127 -4.24 -0.07 0.73
N ASN A 128 -3.25 -0.80 0.22
CA ASN A 128 -2.80 -0.65 -1.15
C ASN A 128 -2.84 -2.00 -1.87
N SER A 129 -3.38 -2.05 -3.08
CA SER A 129 -3.52 -3.26 -3.89
C SER A 129 -3.08 -2.99 -5.31
N TYR A 130 -2.16 -3.79 -5.80
CA TYR A 130 -1.67 -3.73 -7.19
C TYR A 130 -2.43 -4.69 -8.11
N ASN A 131 -3.34 -5.50 -7.55
CA ASN A 131 -4.31 -6.26 -8.31
C ASN A 131 -5.34 -5.31 -8.92
N ARG A 132 -5.75 -5.59 -10.16
CA ARG A 132 -6.87 -4.88 -10.78
C ARG A 132 -8.15 -5.22 -10.02
N THR A 133 -8.62 -4.30 -9.18
CA THR A 133 -10.01 -4.32 -8.73
C THR A 133 -10.87 -4.07 -9.96
N ARG A 134 -11.77 -5.01 -10.26
CA ARG A 134 -12.74 -4.84 -11.36
C ARG A 134 -13.64 -3.67 -10.96
N THR A 135 -13.39 -2.48 -11.49
CA THR A 135 -14.35 -1.38 -11.38
C THR A 135 -15.56 -1.81 -12.19
N GLU A 136 -16.64 -2.20 -11.50
CA GLU A 136 -17.95 -2.23 -12.15
C GLU A 136 -18.23 -0.80 -12.60
N ILE A 137 -18.42 -0.64 -13.91
CA ILE A 137 -18.82 0.62 -14.50
C ILE A 137 -20.23 0.88 -13.97
N ALA A 138 -20.36 1.89 -13.10
CA ALA A 138 -21.64 2.47 -12.71
C ALA A 138 -22.05 3.54 -13.72
#